data_AF-A0A959BHF6-F1
#
_entry.id   AF-A0A959BHF6-F1
#
_cell.length_a   1.000
_cell.length_b   1.000
_cell.length_c   1.000
_cell.angle_alpha   90.00
_cell.angle_beta   90.00
_cell.angle_gamma   90.00
#
_symmetry.space_group_name_H-M   'P 1'
#
loop_
_entity.id
_entity.type
_entity.pdbx_description
1 polymer ?
#
loop_
_entity_poly.entity_id
_entity_poly.type
_entity_poly.pdbx_seq_one_letter_code
_entity_poly.pdbx_strand_id
1 'polypeptide(L)'
;MKYAIFFLFFGTVLFRSCDNVCDFEGAHELGNNLVLLEGDRLEDRIIIRCIGRDEISGCCRGGQYIIPKYEEHYHEGRYNEYIEAAKSNDQWIVAKSIRLLDKERPEQYWIISKEFNLEGIDCSKVSCDSIIQLSIAGPLGHEEFLEQKKRLNVNLKIK
;
A
#
# COMPACT_ATOMS: atom_id res chain seq x y z
N MET A 1 7.20 -59.45 28.39
CA MET A 1 6.69 -58.08 28.65
C MET A 1 7.07 -57.19 27.49
N LYS A 2 6.06 -56.52 26.92
CA LYS A 2 6.12 -55.70 25.71
C LYS A 2 6.57 -54.28 26.07
N TYR A 3 7.49 -53.69 25.32
CA TYR A 3 7.51 -52.24 25.09
C TYR A 3 7.96 -51.99 23.65
N ALA A 4 6.98 -51.78 22.77
CA ALA A 4 7.18 -51.17 21.47
C ALA A 4 7.40 -49.67 21.72
N ILE A 5 8.59 -49.17 21.46
CA ILE A 5 8.87 -47.73 21.47
C ILE A 5 8.37 -47.19 20.13
N PHE A 6 7.14 -46.71 20.14
CA PHE A 6 6.53 -45.97 19.04
C PHE A 6 7.18 -44.58 19.03
N PHE A 7 8.17 -44.36 18.16
CA PHE A 7 8.68 -43.01 17.90
C PHE A 7 7.58 -42.23 17.18
N LEU A 8 6.82 -41.44 17.95
CA LEU A 8 5.91 -40.42 17.46
C LEU A 8 6.74 -39.35 16.74
N PHE A 9 6.74 -39.43 15.41
CA PHE A 9 7.01 -38.30 14.52
C PHE A 9 5.92 -37.24 14.79
N PHE A 10 6.13 -36.37 15.77
CA PHE A 10 5.28 -35.20 15.99
C PHE A 10 5.93 -34.00 15.30
N GLY A 11 5.27 -33.56 14.23
CA GLY A 11 5.79 -32.63 13.23
C GLY A 11 6.22 -31.29 13.82
N THR A 12 7.41 -30.88 13.40
CA THR A 12 7.78 -29.46 13.32
C THR A 12 7.87 -29.10 11.84
N VAL A 13 6.71 -29.15 11.16
CA VAL A 13 6.54 -28.33 9.96
C VAL A 13 6.31 -26.92 10.50
N LEU A 14 7.40 -26.21 10.74
CA LEU A 14 7.38 -24.77 10.95
C LEU A 14 6.90 -24.15 9.63
N PHE A 15 5.57 -24.02 9.49
CA PHE A 15 4.94 -23.25 8.44
C PHE A 15 5.39 -21.79 8.61
N ARG A 16 6.50 -21.43 7.97
CA ARG A 16 6.85 -20.05 7.62
C ARG A 16 5.84 -19.55 6.59
N SER A 17 4.62 -19.27 7.02
CA SER A 17 3.61 -18.62 6.18
C SER A 17 3.06 -17.41 6.92
N CYS A 18 3.97 -16.49 7.28
CA CYS A 18 3.62 -15.17 7.79
C CYS A 18 3.30 -14.17 6.66
N ASP A 19 3.37 -14.59 5.39
CA ASP A 19 3.28 -13.66 4.26
C ASP A 19 1.85 -13.18 3.96
N ASN A 20 0.81 -13.79 4.57
CA ASN A 20 -0.60 -13.49 4.24
C ASN A 20 -1.46 -13.05 5.43
N VAL A 21 -0.91 -12.92 6.65
CA VAL A 21 -1.72 -12.51 7.81
C VAL A 21 -2.20 -11.07 7.66
N CYS A 22 -1.31 -10.17 7.22
CA CYS A 22 -1.65 -8.77 7.04
C CYS A 22 -2.58 -8.54 5.85
N ASP A 23 -2.38 -9.25 4.74
CA ASP A 23 -3.29 -9.20 3.59
C ASP A 23 -4.72 -9.64 3.98
N PHE A 24 -4.86 -10.62 4.89
CA PHE A 24 -6.17 -11.02 5.43
C PHE A 24 -6.80 -9.95 6.32
N GLU A 25 -5.99 -9.15 7.02
CA GLU A 25 -6.42 -7.99 7.81
C GLU A 25 -6.61 -6.72 6.97
N GLY A 26 -6.48 -6.80 5.63
CA GLY A 26 -6.64 -5.68 4.72
C GLY A 26 -5.41 -4.77 4.60
N ALA A 27 -4.26 -5.18 5.13
CA ALA A 27 -3.01 -4.43 5.07
C ALA A 27 -2.03 -5.09 4.08
N HIS A 28 -2.07 -4.63 2.83
CA HIS A 28 -1.27 -5.18 1.73
C HIS A 28 0.04 -4.40 1.56
N GLU A 29 1.17 -5.05 1.83
CA GLU A 29 2.48 -4.40 1.76
C GLU A 29 2.83 -3.96 0.33
N LEU A 30 3.06 -2.66 0.16
CA LEU A 30 3.58 -2.11 -1.08
C LEU A 30 5.08 -1.86 -1.01
N GLY A 31 5.70 -1.93 0.18
CA GLY A 31 7.13 -1.78 0.42
C GLY A 31 7.55 -0.34 0.75
N ASN A 32 8.76 -0.17 1.28
CA ASN A 32 9.30 1.10 1.80
C ASN A 32 8.35 1.82 2.80
N ASN A 33 7.75 1.03 3.71
CA ASN A 33 6.72 1.46 4.67
C ASN A 33 5.41 2.00 4.05
N LEU A 34 5.17 1.76 2.76
CA LEU A 34 3.89 2.03 2.12
C LEU A 34 3.02 0.78 2.11
N VAL A 35 1.74 0.95 2.43
CA VAL A 35 0.76 -0.13 2.54
C VAL A 35 -0.52 0.31 1.83
N LEU A 36 -1.11 -0.58 1.03
CA LEU A 36 -2.50 -0.45 0.62
C LEU A 36 -3.36 -0.97 1.77
N LEU A 37 -4.04 -0.05 2.45
CA LEU A 37 -4.94 -0.37 3.53
C LEU A 37 -6.36 -0.45 2.98
N GLU A 38 -7.05 -1.54 3.28
CA GLU A 38 -8.44 -1.79 2.95
C GLU A 38 -9.28 -1.77 4.25
N GLY A 39 -10.53 -1.32 4.14
CA GLY A 39 -11.51 -1.38 5.22
C GLY A 39 -12.67 -2.29 4.85
N ASP A 40 -13.80 -2.11 5.55
CA ASP A 40 -15.01 -2.89 5.30
C ASP A 40 -15.67 -2.55 3.95
N ARG A 41 -15.36 -1.38 3.39
CA ARG A 41 -15.89 -0.89 2.11
C ARG A 41 -14.77 -0.75 1.09
N LEU A 42 -15.15 -0.87 -0.18
CA LEU A 42 -14.24 -0.62 -1.30
C LEU A 42 -13.68 0.81 -1.25
N GLU A 43 -14.50 1.77 -0.84
CA GLU A 43 -14.13 3.18 -0.76
C GLU A 43 -13.16 3.47 0.39
N ASP A 44 -12.92 2.55 1.32
CA ASP A 44 -11.92 2.72 2.40
C ASP A 44 -10.48 2.56 1.90
N ARG A 45 -10.30 2.08 0.66
CA ARG A 45 -9.00 1.69 0.15
C ARG A 45 -8.10 2.88 -0.11
N ILE A 46 -6.96 2.91 0.56
CA ILE A 46 -5.99 4.02 0.52
C ILE A 46 -4.56 3.49 0.55
N ILE A 47 -3.62 4.21 -0.05
CA ILE A 47 -2.18 4.00 0.18
C ILE A 47 -1.75 4.92 1.31
N ILE A 48 -1.21 4.31 2.35
CA ILE A 48 -0.68 5.01 3.53
C ILE A 48 0.80 4.75 3.72
N ARG A 49 1.47 5.69 4.39
CA ARG A 49 2.73 5.42 5.07
C ARG A 49 2.42 4.88 6.45
N CYS A 50 2.87 3.67 6.74
CA CYS A 50 2.67 3.06 8.04
C CYS A 50 3.38 3.84 9.16
N ILE A 51 2.65 4.21 10.21
CA ILE A 51 3.20 4.90 11.41
C ILE A 51 3.12 4.02 12.66
N GLY A 52 2.36 2.92 12.60
CA GLY A 52 2.27 1.94 13.68
C GLY A 52 2.04 0.56 13.12
N ARG A 53 2.94 -0.37 13.45
CA ARG A 53 2.76 -1.80 13.20
C ARG A 53 2.35 -2.46 14.49
N ASP A 54 1.43 -3.42 14.40
CA ASP A 54 1.09 -4.26 15.55
C ASP A 54 2.32 -5.06 15.99
N GLU A 55 2.59 -5.07 17.30
CA GLU A 55 3.79 -5.71 17.84
C GLU A 55 3.77 -7.25 17.71
N ILE A 56 2.58 -7.84 17.57
CA ILE A 56 2.40 -9.29 17.50
C ILE A 56 2.33 -9.73 16.04
N SER A 57 1.47 -9.11 15.22
CA SER A 57 1.27 -9.51 13.82
C SER A 57 2.23 -8.82 12.85
N GLY A 58 2.84 -7.70 13.24
CA GLY A 58 3.66 -6.87 12.35
C GLY A 58 2.85 -6.07 11.32
N CYS A 59 1.51 -6.21 11.33
CA CYS A 59 0.63 -5.62 10.33
C CYS A 59 0.45 -4.12 10.57
N CYS A 60 0.36 -3.38 9.47
CA CYS A 60 0.05 -1.97 9.54
C CYS A 60 -1.44 -1.77 9.82
N ARG A 61 -1.79 -1.09 10.92
CA ARG A 61 -3.20 -0.79 11.26
C ARG A 61 -3.64 0.61 10.87
N GLY A 62 -2.70 1.44 10.45
CA GLY A 62 -2.97 2.84 10.14
C GLY A 62 -1.70 3.63 9.94
N GLY A 63 -1.88 4.84 9.46
CA GLY A 63 -0.77 5.68 9.07
C GLY A 63 -1.20 6.97 8.44
N GLN A 64 -0.25 7.62 7.80
CA GLN A 64 -0.47 8.88 7.12
C GLN A 64 -0.93 8.62 5.68
N TYR A 65 -1.95 9.36 5.25
CA TYR A 65 -2.50 9.30 3.90
C TYR A 65 -1.46 9.76 2.88
N ILE A 66 -1.20 8.91 1.88
CA ILE A 66 -0.28 9.22 0.77
C ILE A 66 -1.06 9.39 -0.52
N ILE A 67 -1.93 8.42 -0.86
CA ILE A 67 -2.85 8.51 -2.01
C ILE A 67 -4.17 7.79 -1.68
N PRO A 68 -5.32 8.44 -1.87
CA PRO A 68 -5.49 9.89 -1.93
C PRO A 68 -5.03 10.58 -0.63
N LYS A 69 -4.88 11.91 -0.65
CA LYS A 69 -4.77 12.69 0.60
C LYS A 69 -6.09 12.62 1.36
N TYR A 70 -6.06 12.91 2.67
CA TYR A 70 -7.27 12.84 3.49
C TYR A 70 -8.41 13.73 2.95
N GLU A 71 -8.13 14.97 2.55
CA GLU A 71 -9.15 15.88 1.97
C GLU A 71 -9.65 15.45 0.58
N GLU A 72 -8.89 14.62 -0.14
CA GLU A 72 -9.28 14.06 -1.44
C GLU A 72 -10.09 12.77 -1.24
N HIS A 73 -9.74 11.97 -0.23
CA HIS A 73 -10.44 10.77 0.18
C HIS A 73 -11.84 11.10 0.71
N TYR A 74 -11.95 12.12 1.57
CA TYR A 74 -13.21 12.58 2.15
C TYR A 74 -13.48 14.04 1.77
N HIS A 75 -14.54 14.25 0.98
CA HIS A 75 -15.04 15.56 0.63
C HIS A 75 -16.42 15.76 1.25
N GLU A 76 -16.61 16.82 2.04
CA GLU A 76 -17.89 17.18 2.67
C GLU A 76 -18.54 16.02 3.47
N GLY A 77 -17.71 15.22 4.17
CA GLY A 77 -18.17 14.11 5.01
C GLY A 77 -18.57 12.85 4.24
N ARG A 78 -18.20 12.75 2.95
CA ARG A 78 -18.45 11.58 2.10
C ARG A 78 -17.18 11.15 1.41
N TYR A 79 -17.08 9.86 1.06
CA TYR A 79 -16.00 9.38 0.20
C TYR A 79 -16.03 10.11 -1.13
N ASN A 80 -14.85 10.50 -1.59
CA ASN A 80 -14.64 11.19 -2.85
C ASN A 80 -13.57 10.50 -3.70
N GLU A 81 -12.54 9.91 -3.11
CA GLU A 81 -11.51 9.18 -3.86
C GLU A 81 -11.07 7.92 -3.11
N TYR A 82 -10.81 6.82 -3.82
CA TYR A 82 -10.27 5.58 -3.24
C TYR A 82 -9.40 4.84 -4.25
N ILE A 83 -8.58 3.91 -3.78
CA ILE A 83 -7.71 3.08 -4.61
C ILE A 83 -8.47 1.85 -5.13
N GLU A 84 -8.64 1.75 -6.46
CA GLU A 84 -9.21 0.56 -7.11
C GLU A 84 -8.16 -0.53 -7.30
N ALA A 85 -6.91 -0.16 -7.58
CA ALA A 85 -5.84 -1.13 -7.73
C ALA A 85 -4.48 -0.53 -7.36
N ALA A 86 -3.59 -1.37 -6.83
CA ALA A 86 -2.19 -1.06 -6.66
C ALA A 86 -1.32 -2.27 -7.00
N LYS A 87 -0.13 -2.03 -7.54
CA LYS A 87 0.92 -3.02 -7.77
C LYS A 87 2.27 -2.43 -7.42
N SER A 88 3.15 -3.25 -6.89
CA SER A 88 4.50 -2.85 -6.50
C SER A 88 5.53 -3.85 -7.00
N ASN A 89 6.76 -3.36 -7.17
CA ASN A 89 7.99 -4.13 -7.24
C ASN A 89 9.04 -3.42 -6.39
N ASP A 90 10.30 -3.86 -6.39
CA ASP A 90 11.34 -3.30 -5.51
C ASP A 90 11.57 -1.78 -5.66
N GLN A 91 11.28 -1.20 -6.82
CA GLN A 91 11.58 0.20 -7.13
C GLN A 91 10.35 1.10 -7.20
N TRP A 92 9.19 0.54 -7.58
CA TRP A 92 8.03 1.31 -7.98
C TRP A 92 6.75 0.78 -7.36
N ILE A 93 5.80 1.68 -7.16
CA ILE A 93 4.39 1.39 -6.96
C ILE A 93 3.63 2.07 -8.09
N VAL A 94 2.68 1.36 -8.68
CA VAL A 94 1.68 1.96 -9.56
C VAL A 94 0.30 1.76 -8.96
N ALA A 95 -0.54 2.78 -9.03
CA ALA A 95 -1.89 2.72 -8.50
C ALA A 95 -2.90 3.36 -9.44
N LYS A 96 -4.14 2.89 -9.35
CA LYS A 96 -5.32 3.46 -9.99
C LYS A 96 -6.31 3.84 -8.89
N SER A 97 -6.72 5.10 -8.87
CA SER A 97 -7.76 5.60 -7.98
C SER A 97 -9.00 6.00 -8.76
N ILE A 98 -10.14 5.98 -8.07
CA ILE A 98 -11.44 6.36 -8.59
C ILE A 98 -11.97 7.55 -7.82
N ARG A 99 -12.25 8.65 -8.54
CA ARG A 99 -12.93 9.84 -8.04
C ARG A 99 -14.44 9.71 -8.24
N LEU A 100 -15.17 9.66 -7.14
CA LEU A 100 -16.61 9.42 -7.09
C LEU A 100 -17.43 10.66 -7.51
N LEU A 101 -16.93 11.86 -7.24
CA LEU A 101 -17.64 13.11 -7.55
C LEU A 101 -17.22 13.74 -8.88
N ASP A 102 -16.06 13.35 -9.42
CA ASP A 102 -15.56 13.80 -10.73
C ASP A 102 -16.05 12.86 -11.84
N LYS A 103 -17.10 13.29 -12.56
CA LYS A 103 -17.71 12.50 -13.64
C LYS A 103 -16.95 12.58 -14.96
N GLU A 104 -16.10 13.58 -15.15
CA GLU A 104 -15.39 13.79 -16.41
C GLU A 104 -14.08 12.98 -16.44
N ARG A 105 -13.40 12.89 -15.28
CA ARG A 105 -12.13 12.17 -15.14
C ARG A 105 -12.16 11.28 -13.88
N PRO A 106 -13.03 10.27 -13.85
CA PRO A 106 -13.24 9.44 -12.68
C PRO A 106 -12.02 8.57 -12.36
N GLU A 107 -11.16 8.27 -13.33
CA GLU A 107 -9.96 7.46 -13.11
C GLU A 107 -8.72 8.34 -13.03
N GLN A 108 -7.88 8.11 -12.01
CA GLN A 108 -6.57 8.72 -11.88
C GLN A 108 -5.52 7.64 -11.70
N TYR A 109 -4.33 7.88 -12.23
CA TYR A 109 -3.22 6.96 -12.19
C TYR A 109 -2.03 7.59 -11.49
N TRP A 110 -1.27 6.76 -10.78
CA TRP A 110 -0.17 7.20 -9.93
C TRP A 110 1.04 6.30 -10.12
N ILE A 111 2.22 6.90 -10.07
CA ILE A 111 3.51 6.20 -10.01
C ILE A 111 4.25 6.74 -8.79
N ILE A 112 4.68 5.86 -7.90
CA ILE A 112 5.46 6.21 -6.71
C ILE A 112 6.83 5.56 -6.82
N SER A 113 7.89 6.38 -6.82
CA SER A 113 9.25 5.86 -6.63
C SER A 113 9.44 5.46 -5.17
N LYS A 114 10.09 4.32 -4.94
CA LYS A 114 10.53 3.90 -3.60
C LYS A 114 11.90 4.46 -3.22
N GLU A 115 12.52 5.27 -4.08
CA GLU A 115 13.83 5.90 -3.84
C GLU A 115 13.72 7.12 -2.92
N PHE A 116 12.99 7.01 -1.81
CA PHE A 116 13.00 7.98 -0.72
C PHE A 116 13.47 7.31 0.56
N ASN A 117 14.24 8.03 1.36
CA ASN A 117 14.72 7.56 2.65
C ASN A 117 14.17 8.42 3.78
N LEU A 118 13.57 7.77 4.77
CA LEU A 118 13.05 8.41 5.99
C LEU A 118 13.83 7.97 7.24
N GLU A 119 14.87 7.16 7.09
CA GLU A 119 15.74 6.74 8.18
C GLU A 119 16.40 7.96 8.83
N GLY A 120 16.31 8.05 10.15
CA GLY A 120 16.85 9.18 10.91
C GLY A 120 16.07 10.49 10.78
N ILE A 121 14.97 10.53 10.01
CA ILE A 121 14.12 11.71 9.91
C ILE A 121 13.06 11.68 11.01
N ASP A 122 13.07 12.70 11.85
CA ASP A 122 12.05 12.92 12.86
C ASP A 122 10.80 13.53 12.22
N CYS A 123 9.84 12.66 11.85
CA CYS A 123 8.59 13.07 11.23
C CYS A 123 7.68 13.93 12.13
N SER A 124 8.03 14.10 13.41
CA SER A 124 7.35 15.07 14.29
C SER A 124 7.84 16.51 14.07
N LYS A 125 9.03 16.67 13.46
CA LYS A 125 9.67 17.96 13.17
C LYS A 125 9.68 18.31 11.68
N VAL A 126 9.64 17.31 10.82
CA VAL A 126 9.65 17.46 9.36
C VAL A 126 8.45 16.73 8.77
N SER A 127 7.81 17.34 7.77
CA SER A 127 6.70 16.76 7.01
C SER A 127 7.22 15.60 6.15
N CYS A 128 7.27 14.38 6.70
CA CYS A 128 7.72 13.20 5.96
C CYS A 128 6.84 12.87 4.75
N ASP A 129 5.57 13.25 4.78
CA ASP A 129 4.69 13.27 3.62
C ASP A 129 5.25 14.13 2.50
N SER A 130 5.77 15.34 2.77
CA SER A 130 6.33 16.19 1.72
C SER A 130 7.49 15.50 0.99
N ILE A 131 8.30 14.70 1.69
CA ILE A 131 9.39 13.92 1.09
C ILE A 131 8.83 12.81 0.19
N ILE A 132 7.82 12.06 0.66
CA ILE A 132 7.18 11.02 -0.15
C ILE A 132 6.48 11.63 -1.36
N GLN A 133 5.82 12.77 -1.20
CA GLN A 133 5.09 13.46 -2.27
C GLN A 133 6.02 13.88 -3.43
N LEU A 134 7.28 14.21 -3.16
CA LEU A 134 8.28 14.46 -4.21
C LEU A 134 8.60 13.21 -5.06
N SER A 135 8.29 12.02 -4.54
CA SER A 135 8.49 10.73 -5.21
C SER A 135 7.25 10.25 -5.96
N ILE A 136 6.15 11.01 -5.94
CA ILE A 136 4.88 10.67 -6.58
C ILE A 136 4.74 11.44 -7.90
N ALA A 137 4.48 10.72 -8.98
CA ALA A 137 3.97 11.28 -10.23
C ALA A 137 2.47 10.99 -10.33
N GLY A 138 1.67 12.04 -10.21
CA GLY A 138 0.22 12.02 -10.36
C GLY A 138 -0.47 13.21 -9.67
N PRO A 139 -1.81 13.30 -9.78
CA PRO A 139 -2.69 12.39 -10.52
C PRO A 139 -2.48 12.49 -12.04
N LEU A 140 -2.44 11.35 -12.74
CA LEU A 140 -2.25 11.27 -14.20
C LEU A 140 -3.49 10.70 -14.90
N GLY A 141 -3.74 11.15 -16.13
CA GLY A 141 -4.64 10.46 -17.05
C GLY A 141 -4.00 9.16 -17.58
N HIS A 142 -4.80 8.28 -18.17
CA HIS A 142 -4.30 6.98 -18.67
C HIS A 142 -3.16 7.11 -19.68
N GLU A 143 -3.29 7.99 -20.69
CA GLU A 143 -2.25 8.19 -21.71
C GLU A 143 -0.96 8.74 -21.09
N GLU A 144 -1.07 9.77 -20.25
CA GLU A 144 0.07 10.36 -19.53
C GLU A 144 0.75 9.33 -18.62
N PHE A 145 -0.01 8.49 -17.94
CA PHE A 145 0.52 7.40 -17.12
C PHE A 145 1.33 6.39 -17.95
N LEU A 146 0.86 6.01 -19.14
CA LEU A 146 1.61 5.12 -20.03
C LEU A 146 2.91 5.77 -20.52
N GLU A 147 2.86 7.05 -20.89
CA GLU A 147 4.05 7.81 -21.29
C GLU A 147 5.07 7.91 -20.13
N GLN A 148 4.60 8.24 -18.93
CA GLN A 148 5.44 8.34 -17.74
C GLN A 148 6.07 6.99 -17.38
N LYS A 149 5.31 5.89 -17.43
CA LYS A 149 5.86 4.55 -17.21
C LYS A 149 6.94 4.20 -18.22
N LYS A 150 6.74 4.54 -19.49
CA LYS A 150 7.75 4.31 -20.54
C LYS A 150 9.01 5.15 -20.27
N ARG A 151 8.84 6.43 -19.92
CA ARG A 151 9.94 7.34 -19.60
C ARG A 151 10.77 6.87 -18.40
N LEU A 152 10.10 6.37 -17.37
CA LEU A 152 10.70 5.89 -16.11
C LEU A 152 11.09 4.40 -16.15
N ASN A 153 10.85 3.71 -17.27
CA ASN A 153 11.08 2.27 -17.44
C ASN A 153 10.37 1.39 -16.38
N VAL A 154 9.12 1.73 -16.04
CA VAL A 154 8.31 1.02 -15.04
C VAL A 154 7.54 -0.15 -15.66
N ASN A 155 8.03 -1.37 -15.43
CA ASN A 155 7.41 -2.60 -15.93
C ASN A 155 6.42 -3.24 -14.94
N LEU A 156 5.42 -2.46 -14.50
CA LEU A 156 4.30 -2.96 -13.69
C LEU A 156 3.01 -2.88 -14.50
N LYS A 157 2.16 -3.91 -14.42
CA LYS A 157 0.84 -3.91 -15.07
C LYS A 157 -0.24 -3.67 -14.02
N ILE A 158 -1.08 -2.69 -14.26
CA ILE A 158 -2.28 -2.40 -13.47
C ILE A 158 -3.48 -2.50 -14.41
N LYS A 159 -4.56 -3.12 -13.92
CA LYS A 159 -5.80 -3.29 -14.68
C LYS A 159 -6.73 -2.11 -14.38
#